data_AF-A0A4P9YZ40-F1
#
_entry.id   AF-A0A4P9YZ40-F1
#
_cell.length_a   1.000
_cell.length_b   1.000
_cell.length_c   1.000
_cell.angle_alpha   90.00
_cell.angle_beta   90.00
_cell.angle_gamma   90.00
#
_symmetry.space_group_name_H-M   'P 1'
#
loop_
_entity.id
_entity.type
_entity.pdbx_description
1 polymer ?
#
loop_
_entity_poly.entity_id
_entity_poly.type
_entity_poly.pdbx_seq_one_letter_code
_entity_poly.pdbx_strand_id
1 'polypeptide(L)'
;GFLFIWAEKELLAQVVRVAMRWGFKYVENFCWIKKTPDNRIVKQSSAHFARSKATLLIFRKVIDSMRAYEGGEIDLRHQRNPDCVFDFIKPRQEACSRWLGDLTEEKPQFTYVMMETMLPGACYNEQDEAAGTAGTRLLELWARKEPRLRRRGWTMVSQE
;
A
#
# COMPACT_ATOMS: atom_id res chain seq x y z
N GLY A 1 -14.85 -1.47 -1.38
CA GLY A 1 -13.49 -1.82 -0.92
C GLY A 1 -12.44 -1.17 -1.80
N PHE A 2 -11.24 -1.02 -1.27
CA PHE A 2 -10.09 -0.44 -1.97
C PHE A 2 -8.99 -1.49 -2.15
N LEU A 3 -8.21 -1.31 -3.21
CA LEU A 3 -7.03 -2.13 -3.52
C LEU A 3 -5.85 -1.19 -3.75
N PHE A 4 -4.78 -1.43 -3.01
CA PHE A 4 -3.55 -0.65 -3.07
C PHE A 4 -2.42 -1.56 -3.54
N ILE A 5 -1.78 -1.24 -4.67
CA ILE A 5 -0.71 -2.07 -5.24
C ILE A 5 0.53 -1.22 -5.51
N TRP A 6 1.62 -1.54 -4.82
CA TRP A 6 2.94 -1.01 -5.18
C TRP A 6 3.43 -1.65 -6.48
N ALA A 7 3.84 -0.81 -7.43
CA ALA A 7 4.35 -1.23 -8.72
C ALA A 7 5.51 -0.33 -9.19
N GLU A 8 6.47 -0.97 -9.84
CA GLU A 8 7.51 -0.27 -10.61
C GLU A 8 6.94 0.19 -11.96
N LYS A 9 7.58 1.22 -12.56
CA LYS A 9 7.07 1.93 -13.75
C LYS A 9 6.74 0.99 -14.90
N GLU A 10 7.55 -0.05 -15.09
CA GLU A 10 7.46 -1.02 -16.18
C GLU A 10 6.22 -1.92 -16.05
N LEU A 11 5.69 -2.08 -14.84
CA LEU A 11 4.58 -2.98 -14.53
C LEU A 11 3.23 -2.29 -14.46
N LEU A 12 3.17 -0.95 -14.49
CA LEU A 12 1.94 -0.19 -14.27
C LEU A 12 0.79 -0.65 -15.18
N ALA A 13 1.04 -0.75 -16.50
CA ALA A 13 0.03 -1.18 -17.46
C ALA A 13 -0.43 -2.63 -17.24
N GLN A 14 0.45 -3.50 -16.76
CA GLN A 14 0.09 -4.89 -16.46
C GLN A 14 -0.78 -4.96 -15.20
N VAL A 15 -0.39 -4.26 -14.14
CA VAL A 15 -1.12 -4.20 -12.87
C VAL A 15 -2.52 -3.60 -13.07
N VAL A 16 -2.64 -2.50 -13.82
CA VAL A 16 -3.96 -1.90 -14.11
C VAL A 16 -4.86 -2.90 -14.86
N ARG A 17 -4.35 -3.59 -15.89
CA ARG A 17 -5.12 -4.60 -16.63
C ARG A 17 -5.55 -5.79 -15.76
N VAL A 18 -4.70 -6.22 -14.83
CA VAL A 18 -5.04 -7.28 -13.87
C VAL A 18 -6.13 -6.80 -12.90
N ALA A 19 -5.96 -5.62 -12.30
CA ALA A 19 -6.93 -5.05 -11.36
C ALA A 19 -8.31 -4.82 -12.00
N MET A 20 -8.35 -4.35 -13.25
CA MET A 20 -9.59 -4.20 -14.01
C MET A 20 -10.31 -5.53 -14.22
N ARG A 21 -9.58 -6.60 -14.55
CA ARG A 21 -10.15 -7.96 -14.67
C ARG A 21 -10.68 -8.49 -13.32
N TRP A 22 -10.13 -8.03 -12.21
CA TRP A 22 -10.66 -8.32 -10.87
C TRP A 22 -11.88 -7.45 -10.49
N GLY A 23 -12.40 -6.63 -11.41
CA GLY A 23 -13.55 -5.76 -11.18
C GLY A 23 -13.23 -4.52 -10.35
N PHE A 24 -11.99 -4.02 -10.44
CA PHE A 24 -11.58 -2.77 -9.82
C PHE A 24 -11.41 -1.67 -10.87
N LYS A 25 -11.82 -0.45 -10.52
CA LYS A 25 -11.59 0.77 -11.31
C LYS A 25 -10.40 1.51 -10.73
N TYR A 26 -9.49 1.95 -11.60
CA TYR A 26 -8.40 2.85 -11.22
C TYR A 26 -8.95 4.20 -10.75
N VAL A 27 -8.42 4.71 -9.64
CA VAL A 27 -8.84 6.00 -9.06
C VAL A 27 -7.68 6.97 -9.07
N GLU A 28 -6.56 6.59 -8.45
CA GLU A 28 -5.47 7.53 -8.14
C GLU A 28 -4.13 6.80 -7.96
N ASN A 29 -3.05 7.57 -7.84
CA ASN A 29 -1.74 7.03 -7.54
C ASN A 29 -0.99 7.87 -6.50
N PHE A 30 -0.24 7.20 -5.63
CA PHE A 30 0.73 7.82 -4.75
C PHE A 30 2.16 7.43 -5.17
N CYS A 31 3.11 8.36 -5.14
CA CYS A 31 4.48 8.11 -5.57
C CYS A 31 5.48 8.22 -4.42
N TRP A 32 6.27 7.17 -4.22
CA TRP A 32 7.46 7.25 -3.37
C TRP A 32 8.68 7.56 -4.23
N ILE A 33 9.24 8.76 -4.07
CA ILE A 33 10.52 9.14 -4.65
C ILE A 33 11.64 8.70 -3.71
N LYS A 34 12.50 7.82 -4.22
CA LYS A 34 13.54 7.14 -3.45
C LYS A 34 14.75 8.07 -3.30
N LYS A 35 15.16 8.33 -2.06
CA LYS A 35 16.37 9.10 -1.72
C LYS A 35 17.47 8.23 -1.13
N THR A 36 18.71 8.57 -1.42
CA THR A 36 19.90 8.07 -0.72
C THR A 36 20.16 8.91 0.55
N PRO A 37 20.90 8.40 1.55
CA PRO A 37 21.16 9.12 2.82
C PRO A 37 21.80 10.51 2.66
N ASP A 38 22.55 10.73 1.58
CA ASP A 38 23.13 12.02 1.18
C ASP A 38 22.14 12.92 0.42
N ASN A 39 20.84 12.67 0.56
CA ASN A 39 19.72 13.42 -0.02
C ASN A 39 19.62 13.44 -1.55
N ARG A 40 20.37 12.58 -2.26
CA ARG A 40 20.25 12.46 -3.72
C ARG A 40 19.09 11.54 -4.12
N ILE A 41 18.56 11.75 -5.32
CA ILE A 41 17.58 10.84 -5.91
C ILE A 41 18.30 9.55 -6.32
N VAL A 42 17.75 8.41 -5.92
CA VAL A 42 18.26 7.08 -6.26
C VAL A 42 18.21 6.87 -7.77
N LYS A 43 19.24 6.23 -8.33
CA LYS A 43 19.34 5.87 -9.75
C LYS A 43 19.58 4.37 -9.90
N GLN A 44 18.56 3.56 -9.63
CA GLN A 44 18.64 2.10 -9.83
C GLN A 44 18.69 1.76 -11.32
N SER A 45 19.41 0.70 -11.68
CA SER A 45 19.53 0.23 -13.06
C SER A 45 18.16 -0.18 -13.65
N SER A 46 17.95 0.16 -14.91
CA SER A 46 16.79 -0.22 -15.73
C SER A 46 17.18 -0.17 -17.23
N ALA A 47 16.29 -0.66 -18.09
CA ALA A 47 16.55 -0.73 -19.53
C ALA A 47 16.66 0.65 -20.23
N HIS A 48 15.97 1.67 -19.73
CA HIS A 48 15.85 2.97 -20.44
C HIS A 48 16.08 4.19 -19.55
N PHE A 49 15.40 4.24 -18.39
CA PHE A 49 15.49 5.38 -17.47
C PHE A 49 15.73 4.87 -16.05
N ALA A 50 16.73 5.42 -15.37
CA ALA A 50 17.04 5.01 -14.00
C ALA A 50 15.77 4.96 -13.12
N ARG A 51 15.59 3.85 -12.41
CA ARG A 51 14.48 3.68 -11.47
C ARG A 51 14.78 4.49 -10.21
N SER A 52 13.93 5.47 -9.96
CA SER A 52 14.06 6.42 -8.86
C SER A 52 12.81 6.54 -7.99
N LYS A 53 11.75 5.83 -8.36
CA LYS A 53 10.46 5.90 -7.66
C LYS A 53 9.68 4.60 -7.76
N ALA A 54 8.87 4.33 -6.75
CA ALA A 54 7.80 3.34 -6.82
C ALA A 54 6.45 4.05 -6.84
N THR A 55 5.44 3.44 -7.46
CA THR A 55 4.08 3.99 -7.53
C THR A 55 3.11 3.04 -6.84
N LEU A 56 2.36 3.56 -5.88
CA LEU A 56 1.22 2.90 -5.26
C LEU A 56 -0.02 3.24 -6.06
N LEU A 57 -0.53 2.26 -6.81
CA LEU A 57 -1.77 2.38 -7.56
C LEU A 57 -2.97 2.13 -6.62
N ILE A 58 -3.95 3.02 -6.68
CA ILE A 58 -5.14 3.00 -5.84
C ILE A 58 -6.34 2.69 -6.72
N PHE A 59 -7.04 1.61 -6.39
CA PHE A 59 -8.22 1.16 -7.11
C PHE A 59 -9.43 1.05 -6.17
N ARG A 60 -10.61 1.32 -6.71
CA ARG A 60 -11.90 1.14 -6.03
C ARG A 60 -12.64 -0.03 -6.66
N LYS A 61 -13.16 -0.94 -5.82
CA LYS A 61 -14.00 -2.05 -6.28
C LYS A 61 -15.27 -1.49 -6.94
N VAL A 62 -15.55 -1.92 -8.16
CA VAL A 62 -16.83 -1.65 -8.83
C VAL A 62 -17.82 -2.72 -8.37
N ILE A 63 -18.98 -2.30 -7.88
CA ILE A 63 -20.10 -3.19 -7.60
C ILE A 63 -21.05 -3.04 -8.78
N ASP A 64 -21.29 -4.12 -9.52
CA ASP A 64 -22.31 -4.10 -10.57
C ASP A 64 -23.67 -3.80 -9.93
N SER A 65 -24.34 -2.80 -10.46
CA SER A 65 -25.48 -2.08 -9.90
C SER A 65 -26.75 -2.92 -9.68
N MET A 66 -26.73 -4.24 -9.87
CA MET A 66 -27.82 -5.15 -9.52
C MET A 66 -27.81 -5.62 -8.05
N ARG A 67 -26.69 -5.50 -7.33
CA ARG A 67 -26.60 -5.83 -5.88
C ARG A 67 -26.24 -4.63 -5.01
N ALA A 68 -26.21 -3.42 -5.59
CA ALA A 68 -25.61 -2.25 -4.98
C ALA A 68 -26.53 -1.43 -4.05
N TYR A 69 -27.74 -1.90 -3.72
CA TYR A 69 -28.67 -1.14 -2.86
C TYR A 69 -28.31 -1.19 -1.36
N GLU A 70 -27.42 -2.08 -0.93
CA GLU A 70 -27.03 -2.22 0.50
C GLU A 70 -25.55 -1.87 0.78
N GLY A 71 -24.76 -1.57 -0.25
CA GLY A 71 -23.35 -1.24 -0.11
C GLY A 71 -23.15 0.25 0.15
N GLY A 72 -23.30 0.67 1.40
CA GLY A 72 -23.19 2.05 1.87
C GLY A 72 -22.09 2.88 1.20
N GLU A 73 -22.44 4.12 0.92
CA GLU A 73 -21.55 5.17 0.43
C GLU A 73 -20.28 5.17 1.27
N ILE A 74 -19.16 4.68 0.73
CA ILE A 74 -17.88 4.73 1.45
C ILE A 74 -17.54 6.21 1.58
N ASP A 75 -17.65 6.73 2.80
CA ASP A 75 -17.30 8.10 3.14
C ASP A 75 -15.80 8.31 2.92
N LEU A 76 -15.47 8.85 1.75
CA LEU A 76 -14.12 9.26 1.41
C LEU A 76 -13.93 10.67 1.91
N ARG A 77 -13.09 10.83 2.93
CA ARG A 77 -12.65 12.17 3.33
C ARG A 77 -11.92 12.82 2.15
N HIS A 78 -12.27 14.08 1.88
CA HIS A 78 -11.53 14.92 0.93
C HIS A 78 -10.03 14.86 1.27
N GLN A 79 -9.21 14.40 0.33
CA GLN A 79 -7.78 14.24 0.56
C GLN A 79 -7.06 15.60 0.53
N ARG A 80 -6.28 15.87 1.59
CA ARG A 80 -5.21 16.89 1.61
C ARG A 80 -3.83 16.25 1.73
N ASN A 81 -3.72 14.96 1.40
CA ASN A 81 -2.48 14.22 1.50
C ASN A 81 -1.67 14.45 0.23
N PRO A 82 -0.33 14.60 0.32
CA PRO A 82 0.49 14.75 -0.87
C PRO A 82 0.47 13.49 -1.74
N ASP A 83 0.41 13.67 -3.05
CA ASP A 83 0.46 12.58 -4.04
C ASP A 83 1.85 11.95 -4.15
N CYS A 84 2.84 12.53 -3.49
CA CYS A 84 4.19 11.99 -3.44
C CYS A 84 4.87 12.19 -2.09
N VAL A 85 5.77 11.26 -1.75
CA VAL A 85 6.69 11.38 -0.62
C VAL A 85 8.11 11.16 -1.08
N PHE A 86 9.02 11.99 -0.57
CA PHE A 86 10.44 11.78 -0.68
C PHE A 86 10.89 11.09 0.62
N ASP A 87 11.32 9.84 0.53
CA ASP A 87 11.79 9.09 1.68
C ASP A 87 13.01 8.24 1.31
N PHE A 88 13.83 7.95 2.31
CA PHE A 88 15.08 7.23 2.13
C PHE A 88 14.83 5.75 1.88
N ILE A 89 15.59 5.17 0.96
CA ILE A 89 15.63 3.71 0.83
C ILE A 89 16.25 3.13 2.10
N LYS A 90 15.56 2.18 2.72
CA LYS A 90 16.09 1.44 3.86
C LYS A 90 16.92 0.27 3.34
N PRO A 91 18.12 0.02 3.90
CA PRO A 91 18.93 -1.11 3.49
C PRO A 91 18.12 -2.41 3.58
N ARG A 92 18.25 -3.28 2.57
CA ARG A 92 17.77 -4.66 2.71
C ARG A 92 18.56 -5.29 3.86
N GLN A 93 17.85 -5.94 4.78
CA GLN A 93 18.43 -6.51 5.99
C GLN A 93 19.48 -7.61 5.75
N GLU A 94 19.72 -7.99 4.49
CA GLU A 94 20.82 -8.86 4.07
C GLU A 94 22.20 -8.40 4.60
N ALA A 95 22.38 -7.09 4.88
CA ALA A 95 23.64 -6.56 5.40
C ALA A 95 23.76 -6.53 6.95
N CYS A 96 22.67 -6.72 7.72
CA CYS A 96 22.69 -6.55 9.19
C CYS A 96 21.96 -7.64 9.99
N SER A 97 21.34 -8.63 9.34
CA SER A 97 20.50 -9.61 10.04
C SER A 97 20.61 -10.97 9.36
N ARG A 98 20.74 -12.03 10.16
CA ARG A 98 20.88 -13.44 9.76
C ARG A 98 19.64 -14.01 9.04
N TRP A 99 18.61 -13.20 8.82
CA TRP A 99 17.35 -13.56 8.15
C TRP A 99 17.40 -13.16 6.67
N LEU A 100 17.95 -14.06 5.83
CA LEU A 100 17.63 -14.07 4.40
C LEU A 100 16.12 -14.27 4.26
N GLY A 101 15.34 -13.27 3.86
CA GLY A 101 13.90 -13.50 3.69
C GLY A 101 13.06 -12.33 3.22
N ASP A 102 13.54 -11.09 3.34
CA ASP A 102 12.74 -9.95 2.89
C ASP A 102 12.85 -9.74 1.37
N LEU A 103 11.88 -10.30 0.65
CA LEU A 103 11.72 -10.15 -0.79
C LEU A 103 11.45 -8.70 -1.22
N THR A 104 10.91 -7.87 -0.32
CA THR A 104 10.43 -6.53 -0.60
C THR A 104 11.20 -5.44 0.15
N GLU A 105 11.40 -4.29 -0.50
CA GLU A 105 11.94 -3.08 0.15
C GLU A 105 10.90 -2.50 1.13
N GLU A 106 11.35 -1.96 2.27
CA GLU A 106 10.47 -1.27 3.21
C GLU A 106 9.87 -0.03 2.57
N LYS A 107 8.54 0.04 2.57
CA LYS A 107 7.80 1.17 2.04
C LYS A 107 7.71 2.32 3.06
N PRO A 108 7.50 3.57 2.62
CA PRO A 108 7.36 4.70 3.53
C PRO A 108 6.19 4.50 4.50
N GLN A 109 6.44 4.68 5.80
CA GLN A 109 5.41 4.53 6.85
C GLN A 109 4.22 5.48 6.66
N PHE A 110 4.48 6.63 6.04
CA PHE A 110 3.46 7.60 5.65
C PHE A 110 2.32 6.98 4.82
N THR A 111 2.63 5.94 4.03
CA THR A 111 1.66 5.24 3.19
C THR A 111 0.50 4.65 4.00
N TYR A 112 0.80 4.02 5.13
CA TYR A 112 -0.22 3.42 5.99
C TYR A 112 -1.07 4.50 6.66
N VAL A 113 -0.45 5.61 7.09
CA VAL A 113 -1.17 6.77 7.64
C VAL A 113 -2.13 7.37 6.60
N MET A 114 -1.68 7.46 5.35
CA MET A 114 -2.52 7.91 4.23
C MET A 114 -3.72 6.98 4.02
N MET A 115 -3.51 5.66 4.03
CA MET A 115 -4.58 4.67 3.87
C MET A 115 -5.60 4.73 5.01
N GLU A 116 -5.14 4.83 6.26
CA GLU A 116 -6.00 4.92 7.45
C GLU A 116 -6.80 6.23 7.49
N THR A 117 -6.20 7.33 7.03
CA THR A 117 -6.88 8.61 6.91
C THR A 117 -7.96 8.59 5.81
N MET A 118 -7.67 7.92 4.69
CA MET A 118 -8.62 7.74 3.59
C MET A 118 -9.79 6.82 3.99
N LEU A 119 -9.53 5.80 4.82
CA LEU A 119 -10.48 4.74 5.16
C LEU A 119 -10.70 4.66 6.68
N PRO A 120 -11.24 5.71 7.32
CA PRO A 120 -11.37 5.75 8.78
C PRO A 120 -12.26 4.63 9.32
N GLY A 121 -13.31 4.24 8.59
CA GLY A 121 -14.20 3.12 8.96
C GLY A 121 -13.59 1.72 8.79
N ALA A 122 -12.39 1.61 8.23
CA ALA A 122 -11.64 0.36 8.15
C ALA A 122 -10.63 0.21 9.29
N CYS A 123 -10.27 1.30 9.97
CA CYS A 123 -9.36 1.30 11.10
C CYS A 123 -9.98 0.58 12.32
N TYR A 124 -9.11 0.13 13.23
CA TYR A 124 -9.54 -0.44 14.49
C TYR A 124 -10.26 0.60 15.37
N ASN A 125 -11.40 0.24 15.94
CA ASN A 125 -12.06 0.97 17.02
C ASN A 125 -12.32 0.03 18.20
N GLU A 126 -12.20 0.55 19.42
CA GLU A 126 -12.45 -0.22 20.66
C GLU A 126 -13.90 -0.72 20.75
N GLN A 127 -14.85 0.02 20.16
CA GLN A 127 -16.26 -0.36 20.11
C GLN A 127 -16.51 -1.60 19.22
N ASP A 128 -15.65 -1.83 18.20
CA ASP A 128 -15.73 -2.99 17.31
C ASP A 128 -15.15 -4.26 17.94
N GLU A 129 -14.46 -4.15 19.09
CA GLU A 129 -13.88 -5.26 19.82
C GLU A 129 -14.95 -6.13 20.49
N ALA A 130 -16.00 -5.50 21.01
CA ALA A 130 -17.16 -6.19 21.57
C ALA A 130 -17.97 -6.99 20.51
N ALA A 131 -17.89 -6.58 19.24
CA ALA A 131 -18.60 -7.21 18.12
C ALA A 131 -17.78 -8.32 17.40
N GLY A 132 -16.54 -8.59 17.84
CA GLY A 132 -15.66 -9.59 17.23
C GLY A 132 -15.10 -9.22 15.85
N THR A 133 -15.37 -8.00 15.36
CA THR A 133 -14.91 -7.48 14.07
C THR A 133 -13.72 -6.51 14.20
N ALA A 134 -13.00 -6.60 15.32
CA ALA A 134 -11.98 -5.66 15.78
C ALA A 134 -10.87 -5.40 14.74
N GLY A 135 -11.09 -4.41 13.85
CA GLY A 135 -10.05 -3.90 12.96
C GLY A 135 -9.46 -4.91 11.97
N THR A 136 -10.18 -5.93 11.51
CA THR A 136 -9.65 -6.91 10.51
C THR A 136 -9.95 -6.52 9.06
N ARG A 137 -10.38 -5.28 8.80
CA ARG A 137 -10.83 -4.80 7.48
C ARG A 137 -9.67 -4.38 6.57
N LEU A 138 -8.46 -4.27 7.10
CA LEU A 138 -7.23 -3.94 6.37
C LEU A 138 -6.35 -5.19 6.29
N LEU A 139 -5.94 -5.53 5.06
CA LEU A 139 -5.13 -6.70 4.76
C LEU A 139 -3.89 -6.27 3.98
N GLU A 140 -2.71 -6.63 4.48
CA GLU A 140 -1.43 -6.47 3.81
C GLU A 140 -0.91 -7.83 3.35
N LEU A 141 -0.66 -7.96 2.06
CA LEU A 141 -0.07 -9.14 1.44
C LEU A 141 1.42 -8.89 1.17
N TRP A 142 2.24 -9.95 1.29
CA TRP A 142 3.71 -9.87 1.21
C TRP A 142 4.31 -8.93 2.27
N ALA A 143 3.71 -8.92 3.46
CA ALA A 143 4.19 -8.15 4.60
C ALA A 143 5.56 -8.67 5.07
N ARG A 144 6.39 -7.76 5.60
CA ARG A 144 7.68 -8.11 6.19
C ARG A 144 7.48 -8.69 7.59
N LYS A 145 8.33 -9.65 7.99
CA LYS A 145 8.18 -10.40 9.26
C LYS A 145 8.61 -9.60 10.50
N GLU A 146 9.25 -8.45 10.32
CA GLU A 146 9.80 -7.66 11.42
C GLU A 146 8.72 -7.19 12.41
N PRO A 147 8.85 -7.49 13.72
CA PRO A 147 7.83 -7.13 14.71
C PRO A 147 7.53 -5.63 14.78
N ARG A 148 8.54 -4.77 14.57
CA ARG A 148 8.38 -3.30 14.57
C ARG A 148 7.48 -2.77 13.45
N LEU A 149 7.25 -3.57 12.42
CA LEU A 149 6.41 -3.21 11.27
C LEU A 149 4.97 -3.67 11.46
N ARG A 150 4.66 -4.45 12.52
CA ARG A 150 3.29 -4.83 12.83
C ARG A 150 2.48 -3.60 13.21
N ARG A 151 1.26 -3.54 12.70
CA ARG A 151 0.35 -2.40 12.84
C ARG A 151 -0.99 -2.90 13.37
N ARG A 152 -1.49 -2.22 14.40
CA ARG A 152 -2.79 -2.54 15.02
C ARG A 152 -3.90 -2.31 13.99
N GLY A 153 -4.87 -3.21 13.91
CA GLY A 153 -5.96 -3.13 12.94
C GLY A 153 -5.58 -3.52 11.51
N TRP A 154 -4.46 -4.22 11.33
CA TRP A 154 -4.04 -4.79 10.05
C TRP A 154 -3.83 -6.30 10.20
N THR A 155 -4.40 -7.05 9.26
CA THR A 155 -4.03 -8.45 9.05
C THR A 155 -2.85 -8.49 8.09
N MET A 156 -1.74 -9.10 8.48
CA MET A 156 -0.51 -9.13 7.69
C MET A 156 -0.16 -10.57 7.31
N VAL A 157 0.01 -10.81 6.00
CA VAL A 157 0.39 -12.11 5.46
C VAL A 157 1.77 -12.01 4.84
N SER A 158 2.74 -12.70 5.43
CA SER A 158 4.11 -12.82 4.93
C SER A 158 4.32 -14.17 4.25
N GLN A 159 5.19 -14.23 3.24
CA GLN A 159 5.63 -15.50 2.66
C GLN A 159 6.58 -16.23 3.64
N GLU A 160 6.46 -17.56 3.73
CA GLU A 160 7.37 -18.40 4.52
C GLU A 160 8.79 -18.38 3.98
#